data_AF-A0A3S4I7A7-F1
#
_entry.id   AF-A0A3S4I7A7-F1
#
_cell.length_a   1.000
_cell.length_b   1.000
_cell.length_c   1.000
_cell.angle_alpha   90.00
_cell.angle_beta   90.00
_cell.angle_gamma   90.00
#
_symmetry.space_group_name_H-M   'P 1'
#
loop_
_entity.id
_entity.type
_entity.pdbx_description
1 polymer ?
#
loop_
_entity_poly.entity_id
_entity_poly.type
_entity_poly.pdbx_seq_one_letter_code
_entity_poly.pdbx_strand_id
1 'polypeptide(L)'
;MNRIHAVILDWAGTTVDFGSFAPTQIFVEAFRQAFDVEITLAEARVPMGLGKWQHIEALGKLPTVDARWQAKFGRAMSAADIDAIYAAFMPLQIAKVVRFFFSYCRSYRHDRDATSRGYQDRLLLRLPTSGDGALGSRRR
;
A
#
# COMPACT_ATOMS: atom_id res chain seq x y z
N MET A 1 -15.05 10.39 33.73
CA MET A 1 -14.64 9.36 32.75
C MET A 1 -14.58 10.02 31.37
N ASN A 2 -13.39 10.15 30.78
CA ASN A 2 -13.27 10.71 29.43
C ASN A 2 -13.76 9.68 28.41
N ARG A 3 -14.83 10.02 27.69
CA ARG A 3 -15.25 9.25 26.52
C ARG A 3 -14.37 9.65 25.34
N ILE A 4 -13.84 8.68 24.62
CA ILE A 4 -13.15 8.94 23.35
C ILE A 4 -14.22 9.27 22.31
N HIS A 5 -14.09 10.44 21.66
CA HIS A 5 -15.09 10.96 20.73
C HIS A 5 -14.80 10.63 19.26
N ALA A 6 -13.54 10.34 18.91
CA ALA A 6 -13.14 9.98 17.55
C ALA A 6 -11.81 9.21 17.54
N VAL A 7 -11.59 8.44 16.48
CA VAL A 7 -10.32 7.79 16.15
C VAL A 7 -10.01 8.12 14.69
N ILE A 8 -8.78 8.58 14.42
CA ILE A 8 -8.26 8.76 13.06
C ILE A 8 -7.33 7.58 12.81
N LEU A 9 -7.62 6.82 11.75
CA LEU A 9 -6.86 5.64 11.36
C LEU A 9 -6.19 5.90 10.02
N ASP A 10 -4.94 5.47 9.90
CA ASP A 10 -4.25 5.43 8.61
C ASP A 10 -4.83 4.31 7.72
N TRP A 11 -4.52 4.36 6.42
CA TRP A 11 -5.02 3.38 5.47
C TRP A 11 -4.16 2.12 5.45
N ALA A 12 -2.93 2.20 4.91
CA ALA A 12 -2.06 1.05 4.69
C ALA A 12 -1.38 0.58 5.97
N GLY A 13 -1.53 -0.70 6.32
CA GLY A 13 -0.99 -1.28 7.55
C GLY A 13 -1.83 -1.00 8.81
N THR A 14 -2.87 -0.17 8.73
CA THR A 14 -3.80 0.12 9.85
C THR A 14 -5.23 -0.35 9.58
N THR A 15 -5.80 -0.05 8.40
CA THR A 15 -7.17 -0.46 8.05
C THR A 15 -7.24 -1.39 6.84
N VAL A 16 -6.27 -1.32 5.92
CA VAL A 16 -6.10 -2.24 4.78
C VAL A 16 -4.62 -2.57 4.57
N ASP A 17 -4.31 -3.54 3.70
CA ASP A 17 -2.93 -3.98 3.40
C ASP A 17 -2.17 -4.30 4.69
N PHE A 18 -2.56 -5.40 5.37
CA PHE A 18 -1.88 -5.91 6.56
C PHE A 18 -0.38 -5.90 6.30
N GLY A 19 0.42 -5.11 7.02
CA GLY A 19 1.87 -5.02 6.82
C GLY A 19 2.39 -4.08 5.70
N SER A 20 1.53 -3.34 5.01
CA SER A 20 1.88 -2.37 3.94
C SER A 20 2.87 -2.96 2.92
N PHE A 21 2.53 -4.14 2.40
CA PHE A 21 3.45 -4.94 1.58
C PHE A 21 3.60 -4.40 0.16
N ALA A 22 2.56 -3.74 -0.37
CA ALA A 22 2.55 -3.26 -1.75
C ALA A 22 3.67 -2.24 -2.07
N PRO A 23 3.89 -1.19 -1.26
CA PRO A 23 4.97 -0.22 -1.51
C PRO A 23 6.37 -0.77 -1.22
N THR A 24 6.51 -1.68 -0.26
CA THR A 24 7.84 -2.16 0.19
C THR A 24 8.55 -3.06 -0.82
N GLN A 25 7.81 -3.87 -1.57
CA GLN A 25 8.40 -4.66 -2.66
C GLN A 25 8.96 -3.80 -3.81
N ILE A 26 8.44 -2.58 -4.00
CA ILE A 26 8.93 -1.71 -5.09
C ILE A 26 10.33 -1.21 -4.78
N PHE A 27 10.65 -0.92 -3.52
CA PHE A 27 12.01 -0.55 -3.13
C PHE A 27 13.00 -1.68 -3.44
N VAL A 28 12.64 -2.92 -3.11
CA VAL A 28 13.47 -4.11 -3.40
C VAL A 28 13.80 -4.17 -4.90
N GLU A 29 12.77 -4.05 -5.73
CA GLU A 29 12.93 -4.09 -7.17
C GLU A 29 13.70 -2.87 -7.71
N ALA A 30 13.52 -1.68 -7.15
CA ALA A 30 14.22 -0.48 -7.58
C ALA A 30 15.74 -0.56 -7.30
N PHE A 31 16.14 -1.05 -6.14
CA PHE A 31 17.56 -1.26 -5.81
C PHE A 31 18.21 -2.31 -6.71
N ARG A 32 17.47 -3.39 -7.01
CA ARG A 32 17.90 -4.44 -7.94
C ARG A 32 18.01 -3.91 -9.38
N GLN A 33 17.04 -3.14 -9.86
CA GLN A 33 17.05 -2.62 -11.23
C GLN A 33 18.09 -1.52 -11.46
N ALA A 34 18.26 -0.60 -10.51
CA ALA A 34 19.16 0.54 -10.67
C ALA A 34 20.65 0.16 -10.51
N PHE A 35 20.96 -0.71 -9.54
CA PHE A 35 22.33 -0.98 -9.13
C PHE A 35 22.62 -2.46 -8.87
N ASP A 36 21.66 -3.36 -9.08
CA ASP A 36 21.80 -4.80 -8.83
C ASP A 36 22.22 -5.08 -7.36
N VAL A 37 21.59 -4.35 -6.45
CA VAL A 37 21.79 -4.50 -5.00
C VAL A 37 20.56 -5.17 -4.39
N GLU A 38 20.78 -6.31 -3.74
CA GLU A 38 19.73 -7.05 -3.06
C GLU A 38 19.45 -6.46 -1.66
N ILE A 39 18.19 -6.12 -1.42
CA ILE A 39 17.68 -5.68 -0.13
C ILE A 39 16.48 -6.55 0.26
N THR A 40 16.33 -6.83 1.55
CA THR A 40 15.23 -7.65 2.02
C THR A 40 13.96 -6.82 2.22
N LEU A 41 12.80 -7.49 2.18
CA LEU A 41 11.52 -6.88 2.56
C LEU A 41 11.51 -6.35 4.01
N ALA A 42 12.25 -6.99 4.90
CA ALA A 42 12.38 -6.55 6.29
C ALA A 42 13.15 -5.22 6.37
N GLU A 43 14.26 -5.10 5.64
CA GLU A 43 15.03 -3.84 5.53
C GLU A 43 14.19 -2.73 4.90
N ALA A 44 13.48 -3.04 3.81
CA ALA A 44 12.59 -2.10 3.12
C ALA A 44 11.52 -1.51 4.04
N ARG A 45 11.11 -2.22 5.10
CA ARG A 45 10.12 -1.75 6.08
C ARG A 45 10.67 -0.82 7.15
N VAL A 46 11.97 -0.87 7.45
CA VAL A 46 12.54 -0.15 8.60
C VAL A 46 12.24 1.36 8.54
N PRO A 47 12.37 2.05 7.39
CA PRO A 47 12.14 3.49 7.32
C PRO A 47 10.73 3.88 6.83
N MET A 48 9.72 3.01 7.00
CA MET A 48 8.36 3.31 6.55
C MET A 48 7.76 4.54 7.23
N GLY A 49 7.06 5.37 6.45
CA GLY A 49 6.43 6.63 6.88
C GLY A 49 7.17 7.89 6.42
N LEU A 50 8.37 7.73 5.84
CA LEU A 50 9.12 8.84 5.25
C LEU A 50 8.66 9.14 3.81
N GLY A 51 8.98 10.36 3.34
CA GLY A 51 8.93 10.67 1.91
C GLY A 51 9.81 9.70 1.12
N LYS A 52 9.41 9.35 -0.10
CA LYS A 52 10.05 8.29 -0.90
C LYS A 52 11.56 8.46 -1.08
N TRP A 53 12.01 9.69 -1.33
CA TRP A 53 13.43 9.99 -1.48
C TRP A 53 14.18 9.77 -0.16
N GLN A 54 13.64 10.31 0.94
CA GLN A 54 14.20 10.13 2.28
C GLN A 54 14.15 8.66 2.73
N HIS A 55 13.16 7.88 2.26
CA HIS A 55 13.09 6.44 2.50
C HIS A 55 14.28 5.72 1.87
N ILE A 56 14.60 6.03 0.60
CA ILE A 56 15.76 5.44 -0.10
C ILE A 56 17.06 5.84 0.59
N GLU A 57 17.20 7.11 0.97
CA GLU A 57 18.35 7.60 1.71
C GLU A 57 18.52 6.86 3.05
N ALA A 58 17.46 6.77 3.84
CA ALA A 58 17.47 6.08 5.13
C ALA A 58 17.77 4.58 4.96
N LEU A 59 17.25 3.96 3.90
CA LEU A 59 17.53 2.57 3.58
C LEU A 59 19.01 2.35 3.26
N GLY A 60 19.60 3.26 2.48
CA GLY A 60 21.02 3.20 2.13
C GLY A 60 21.95 3.40 3.33
N LYS A 61 21.47 4.04 4.40
CA LYS A 61 22.19 4.22 5.67
C LYS A 61 22.03 3.05 6.64
N LEU A 62 21.19 2.05 6.33
CA LEU A 62 21.11 0.85 7.16
C LEU A 62 22.45 0.12 7.14
N PRO A 63 23.04 -0.27 8.30
CA PRO A 63 24.38 -0.85 8.34
C PRO A 63 24.57 -2.06 7.41
N THR A 64 23.55 -2.89 7.27
CA THR A 64 23.57 -4.07 6.40
C THR A 64 23.53 -3.72 4.91
N VAL A 65 22.80 -2.66 4.54
CA VAL A 65 22.68 -2.19 3.15
C VAL A 65 23.91 -1.39 2.75
N ASP A 66 24.39 -0.50 3.62
CA ASP A 66 25.63 0.27 3.39
C ASP A 66 26.82 -0.67 3.24
N ALA A 67 26.95 -1.71 4.08
CA ALA A 67 28.03 -2.68 3.94
C ALA A 67 28.01 -3.40 2.58
N ARG A 68 26.83 -3.80 2.05
CA ARG A 68 26.71 -4.39 0.70
C ARG A 68 27.05 -3.38 -0.39
N TRP A 69 26.60 -2.14 -0.23
CA TRP A 69 26.85 -1.08 -1.18
C TRP A 69 28.34 -0.75 -1.28
N GLN A 70 29.00 -0.56 -0.13
CA GLN A 70 30.44 -0.33 -0.02
C GLN A 70 31.23 -1.51 -0.58
N ALA A 71 30.82 -2.75 -0.33
CA ALA A 71 31.47 -3.94 -0.90
C ALA A 71 31.41 -3.96 -2.44
N LYS A 72 30.34 -3.40 -3.04
CA LYS A 72 30.16 -3.37 -4.50
C LYS A 72 30.82 -2.16 -5.16
N PHE A 73 30.74 -0.97 -4.55
CA PHE A 73 31.13 0.30 -5.17
C PHE A 73 32.32 1.00 -4.50
N GLY A 74 32.77 0.54 -3.33
CA GLY A 74 33.91 1.11 -2.59
C GLY A 74 33.67 2.50 -2.00
N ARG A 75 32.41 2.98 -1.98
CA ARG A 75 32.01 4.28 -1.43
C ARG A 75 30.58 4.21 -0.91
N ALA A 76 30.21 5.15 -0.04
CA ALA A 76 28.81 5.29 0.43
C ALA A 76 27.90 5.77 -0.72
N MET A 77 26.58 5.58 -0.55
CA MET A 77 25.59 6.17 -1.45
C MET A 77 25.69 7.70 -1.47
N SER A 78 25.68 8.25 -2.67
CA SER A 78 25.58 9.69 -2.92
C SER A 78 24.15 10.09 -3.25
N ALA A 79 23.86 11.39 -3.23
CA ALA A 79 22.57 11.91 -3.66
C ALA A 79 22.21 11.48 -5.09
N ALA A 80 23.19 11.40 -5.99
CA ALA A 80 22.97 10.97 -7.38
C ALA A 80 22.55 9.50 -7.48
N ASP A 81 23.05 8.63 -6.60
CA ASP A 81 22.63 7.22 -6.57
C ASP A 81 21.19 7.10 -6.06
N ILE A 82 20.84 7.91 -5.04
CA ILE A 82 19.49 7.97 -4.49
C ILE A 82 18.51 8.47 -5.58
N ASP A 83 18.88 9.49 -6.34
CA ASP A 83 18.08 10.00 -7.45
C ASP A 83 17.89 8.94 -8.55
N ALA A 84 18.92 8.16 -8.87
CA ALA A 84 18.82 7.08 -9.84
C ALA A 84 17.89 5.95 -9.36
N ILE A 85 17.96 5.56 -8.08
CA ILE A 85 17.03 4.60 -7.48
C ILE A 85 15.61 5.17 -7.49
N TYR A 86 15.44 6.45 -7.17
CA TYR A 86 14.15 7.11 -7.17
C TYR A 86 13.53 7.15 -8.58
N ALA A 87 14.33 7.42 -9.61
CA ALA A 87 13.92 7.38 -11.00
C ALA A 87 13.48 5.98 -11.44
N ALA A 88 14.16 4.92 -10.98
CA ALA A 88 13.75 3.53 -11.22
C ALA A 88 12.49 3.14 -10.45
N PHE A 89 12.33 3.67 -9.24
CA PHE A 89 11.18 3.40 -8.35
C PHE A 89 9.86 3.92 -8.92
N MET A 90 9.84 5.13 -9.48
CA MET A 90 8.60 5.80 -9.87
C MET A 90 7.78 5.04 -10.94
N PRO A 91 8.35 4.54 -12.04
CA PRO A 91 7.64 3.73 -13.02
C PRO A 91 7.05 2.44 -12.41
N LEU A 92 7.82 1.77 -11.55
CA LEU A 92 7.37 0.54 -10.87
C LEU A 92 6.18 0.82 -9.96
N GLN A 93 6.19 1.95 -9.25
CA GLN A 93 5.06 2.36 -8.44
C GLN A 93 3.81 2.62 -9.28
N ILE A 94 3.93 3.38 -10.38
CA ILE A 94 2.81 3.66 -11.28
C ILE A 94 2.22 2.36 -11.81
N ALA A 95 3.05 1.46 -12.31
CA ALA A 95 2.61 0.16 -12.84
C ALA A 95 1.86 -0.66 -11.78
N LYS A 96 2.32 -0.65 -10.53
CA LYS A 96 1.68 -1.38 -9.43
C LYS A 96 0.33 -0.77 -9.05
N VAL A 97 0.24 0.56 -8.96
CA VAL A 97 -1.03 1.27 -8.72
C VAL A 97 -2.04 0.99 -9.82
N VAL A 98 -1.63 1.08 -11.08
CA VAL A 98 -2.47 0.79 -12.24
C VAL A 98 -3.00 -0.65 -12.19
N ARG A 99 -2.13 -1.63 -11.90
CA ARG A 99 -2.53 -3.04 -11.75
C ARG A 99 -3.59 -3.21 -10.66
N PHE A 100 -3.39 -2.62 -9.48
CA PHE A 100 -4.34 -2.71 -8.38
C PHE A 100 -5.68 -2.07 -8.72
N PHE A 101 -5.64 -0.86 -9.29
CA PHE A 101 -6.84 -0.13 -9.72
C PHE A 101 -7.67 -0.95 -10.72
N PHE A 102 -7.04 -1.49 -11.76
CA PHE A 102 -7.75 -2.31 -12.75
C PHE A 102 -8.26 -3.63 -12.18
N SER A 103 -7.49 -4.29 -11.32
CA SER A 103 -7.94 -5.51 -10.63
C SER A 103 -9.21 -5.23 -9.85
N TYR A 104 -9.24 -4.13 -9.10
CA TYR A 104 -10.39 -3.71 -8.31
C TYR A 104 -11.59 -3.36 -9.19
N CYS A 105 -11.41 -2.53 -10.23
CA CYS A 105 -12.51 -2.19 -11.13
C CYS A 105 -13.08 -3.40 -11.89
N ARG A 106 -12.27 -4.43 -12.18
CA ARG A 106 -12.69 -5.63 -12.89
C ARG A 106 -13.57 -6.53 -12.01
N SER A 107 -13.20 -6.73 -10.74
CA SER A 107 -14.05 -7.46 -9.79
C SER A 107 -15.38 -6.74 -9.56
N TYR A 108 -15.38 -5.40 -9.47
CA TYR A 108 -16.63 -4.61 -9.37
C TYR A 108 -17.52 -4.65 -10.61
N ARG A 109 -16.95 -4.87 -11.81
CA ARG A 109 -17.75 -5.01 -13.03
C ARG A 109 -18.45 -6.37 -13.09
N HIS A 110 -17.79 -7.43 -12.62
CA HIS A 110 -18.35 -8.78 -12.62
C HIS A 110 -19.51 -8.93 -11.62
N ASP A 111 -19.55 -8.11 -10.57
CA ASP A 111 -20.63 -8.09 -9.58
C ASP A 111 -21.87 -7.30 -10.05
N ARG A 112 -21.71 -6.40 -11.02
CA ARG A 112 -22.82 -5.65 -11.63
C ARG A 112 -23.69 -6.48 -12.57
N ASP A 113 -23.13 -7.50 -13.22
CA ASP A 113 -23.91 -8.38 -14.10
C ASP A 113 -24.84 -9.32 -13.29
N ALA A 114 -24.51 -9.58 -12.01
CA ALA A 114 -25.37 -10.34 -11.08
C ALA A 114 -26.54 -9.52 -10.50
N THR A 115 -26.52 -8.20 -10.61
CA THR A 115 -27.52 -7.28 -10.03
C THR A 115 -28.35 -6.53 -11.08
N SER A 116 -28.61 -7.17 -12.23
CA SER A 116 -29.48 -6.64 -13.29
C SER A 116 -30.99 -6.80 -13.02
N ARG A 117 -31.42 -6.96 -11.76
CA ARG A 117 -32.82 -6.74 -11.35
C ARG A 117 -32.90 -5.68 -10.26
N GLY A 118 -32.87 -4.44 -10.72
CA GLY A 118 -33.43 -3.27 -10.04
C GLY A 118 -32.68 -2.83 -8.79
N TYR A 119 -31.86 -1.79 -8.91
CA TYR A 119 -32.04 -0.55 -8.14
C TYR A 119 -31.03 0.48 -8.63
N GLN A 120 -31.53 1.64 -9.04
CA GLN A 120 -30.71 2.81 -9.34
C GLN A 120 -30.12 3.39 -8.06
N ASP A 121 -28.85 3.75 -8.13
CA ASP A 121 -28.13 4.77 -7.37
C ASP A 121 -28.69 5.17 -5.99
N ARG A 122 -28.09 4.59 -4.94
CA ARG A 122 -27.88 5.30 -3.67
C ARG A 122 -26.73 4.65 -2.88
N LEU A 123 -25.54 5.22 -3.01
CA LEU A 123 -24.44 5.00 -2.07
C LEU A 123 -24.77 5.74 -0.76
N LEU A 124 -25.59 5.11 0.09
CA LEU A 124 -25.74 5.50 1.49
C LEU A 124 -25.30 4.31 2.33
N LEU A 125 -24.13 4.44 2.93
CA LEU A 125 -23.54 3.48 3.85
C LEU A 125 -24.38 3.49 5.13
N ARG A 126 -25.42 2.66 5.18
CA ARG A 126 -26.30 2.54 6.35
C ARG A 126 -25.69 1.51 7.31
N LEU A 127 -25.06 2.01 8.36
CA LEU A 127 -24.64 1.18 9.49
C LEU A 127 -25.89 0.60 10.20
N PRO A 128 -25.85 -0.66 10.66
CA PRO A 128 -26.99 -1.27 11.33
C PRO A 128 -27.18 -0.64 12.71
N THR A 129 -28.31 0.05 12.91
CA THR A 129 -28.80 0.34 14.25
C THR A 129 -29.53 -0.89 14.76
N SER A 130 -29.01 -1.46 15.83
CA SER A 130 -29.62 -2.48 16.66
C SER A 130 -30.99 -2.03 17.15
N GLY A 131 -32.03 -2.83 16.89
CA GLY A 131 -33.34 -2.65 17.50
C GLY A 131 -34.49 -3.09 16.60
N ASP A 132 -35.32 -3.96 17.17
CA ASP A 132 -36.72 -4.23 16.84
C ASP A 132 -37.03 -5.30 15.81
N GLY A 133 -37.30 -6.49 16.38
CA GLY A 133 -38.10 -7.52 15.74
C GLY A 133 -39.57 -7.15 15.68
N ALA A 134 -40.27 -7.70 14.69
CA ALA A 134 -41.68 -8.02 14.79
C ALA A 134 -42.03 -9.08 13.73
N LEU A 135 -42.62 -10.18 14.22
CA LEU A 135 -43.24 -11.24 13.44
C LEU A 135 -44.47 -10.74 12.66
N GLY A 136 -44.82 -11.48 11.60
CA GLY A 136 -46.16 -11.56 11.01
C GLY A 136 -46.20 -11.05 9.57
N SER A 137 -46.89 -11.64 8.61
CA SER A 137 -47.78 -12.80 8.58
C SER A 137 -48.06 -13.13 7.10
N ARG A 138 -48.28 -14.41 6.78
CA ARG A 138 -48.79 -14.91 5.49
C ARG A 138 -50.02 -14.12 5.01
N ARG A 139 -50.21 -14.02 3.68
CA ARG A 139 -51.31 -14.69 2.94
C ARG A 139 -51.26 -14.42 1.44
N ARG A 140 -51.44 -15.54 0.71
CA ARG A 140 -51.98 -15.79 -0.64
C ARG A 140 -51.34 -15.07 -1.82
#